data_AF-A0A6P4ILR4-F1
#
_entry.id   AF-A0A6P4ILR4-F1
#
_cell.length_a   1.000
_cell.length_b   1.000
_cell.length_c   1.000
_cell.angle_alpha   90.00
_cell.angle_beta   90.00
_cell.angle_gamma   90.00
#
_symmetry.space_group_name_H-M   'P 1'
#
loop_
_entity.id
_entity.type
_entity.pdbx_description
1 polymer ?
#
loop_
_entity_poly.entity_id
_entity_poly.type
_entity_poly.pdbx_seq_one_letter_code
_entity_poly.pdbx_strand_id
1 'polypeptide(L)'
;MTKPYLICGLELLLLLVSVSGIVLPEHNCSDYFTYGIEDGNYIGLFTAPKAGLHRISWNVTFLWHGSITENPVASLEHYPNRMEAIHNINSGRRAQLIARFKNISEELPKLVDLQINNETLCSNPGWGFKVTSTRGIGATKLITHIDNSRREVIPVLPTIVPRRRVKF
;
A
#
# COMPACT_ATOMS: atom_id res chain seq x y z
N MET A 1 -11.19 -68.72 -25.82
CA MET A 1 -9.80 -68.63 -25.37
C MET A 1 -9.41 -67.15 -25.32
N THR A 2 -8.79 -66.79 -24.20
CA THR A 2 -8.44 -65.47 -23.66
C THR A 2 -7.41 -64.66 -24.45
N LYS A 3 -7.57 -63.32 -24.53
CA LYS A 3 -6.75 -62.31 -23.81
C LYS A 3 -7.17 -60.85 -24.09
N PRO A 4 -7.34 -60.01 -23.04
CA PRO A 4 -7.55 -58.56 -23.13
C PRO A 4 -6.29 -57.78 -22.70
N TYR A 5 -5.90 -56.74 -23.44
CA TYR A 5 -4.87 -55.74 -23.08
C TYR A 5 -5.08 -54.52 -24.00
N LEU A 6 -4.86 -53.24 -23.67
CA LEU A 6 -4.65 -52.49 -22.43
C LEU A 6 -4.38 -51.04 -22.94
N ILE A 7 -4.91 -50.02 -22.25
CA ILE A 7 -4.43 -48.63 -22.15
C ILE A 7 -4.41 -47.71 -23.40
N CYS A 8 -4.92 -46.50 -23.15
CA CYS A 8 -4.16 -45.23 -23.25
C CYS A 8 -4.71 -44.21 -24.25
N GLY A 9 -5.25 -43.12 -23.73
CA GLY A 9 -5.61 -41.94 -24.52
C GLY A 9 -6.49 -40.92 -23.80
N LEU A 10 -6.40 -40.80 -22.47
CA LEU A 10 -6.98 -39.66 -21.77
C LEU A 10 -5.92 -38.55 -21.76
N GLU A 11 -5.82 -37.79 -22.86
CA GLU A 11 -5.02 -36.57 -22.87
C GLU A 11 -5.75 -35.47 -22.09
N LEU A 12 -5.60 -35.52 -20.77
CA LEU A 12 -5.92 -34.43 -19.88
C LEU A 12 -4.83 -33.37 -20.03
N LEU A 13 -4.97 -32.48 -21.02
CA LEU A 13 -4.11 -31.32 -21.18
C LEU A 13 -4.36 -30.34 -20.01
N LEU A 14 -3.59 -30.51 -18.93
CA LEU A 14 -3.53 -29.58 -17.81
C LEU A 14 -2.91 -28.26 -18.30
N LEU A 15 -3.77 -27.31 -18.70
CA LEU A 15 -3.40 -25.92 -18.89
C LEU A 15 -3.04 -25.33 -17.52
N LEU A 16 -1.77 -25.44 -17.13
CA LEU A 16 -1.18 -24.68 -16.03
C LEU A 16 -1.06 -23.22 -16.49
N VAL A 17 -2.15 -22.47 -16.43
CA VAL A 17 -2.11 -21.02 -16.58
C VAL A 17 -1.43 -20.49 -15.31
N SER A 18 -0.14 -20.21 -15.39
CA SER A 18 0.61 -19.53 -14.35
C SER A 18 0.06 -18.10 -14.22
N VAL A 19 -0.91 -17.92 -13.33
CA VAL A 19 -1.31 -16.58 -12.90
C VAL A 19 -0.18 -16.03 -12.03
N SER A 20 0.61 -15.11 -12.59
CA SER A 20 1.62 -14.36 -11.86
C SER A 20 0.92 -13.39 -10.89
N GLY A 21 1.05 -13.63 -9.59
CA GLY A 21 0.51 -12.75 -8.55
C GLY A 21 1.61 -11.93 -7.88
N ILE A 22 1.28 -10.70 -7.45
CA ILE A 22 2.22 -9.81 -6.75
C ILE A 22 2.39 -10.20 -5.27
N VAL A 23 3.59 -10.04 -4.74
CA VAL A 23 3.90 -10.23 -3.32
C VAL A 23 3.60 -8.94 -2.55
N LEU A 24 2.77 -9.05 -1.51
CA LEU A 24 2.58 -7.99 -0.52
C LEU A 24 3.52 -8.23 0.67
N PRO A 25 4.46 -7.31 0.94
CA PRO A 25 5.31 -7.43 2.11
C PRO A 25 4.53 -7.10 3.39
N GLU A 26 4.84 -7.83 4.47
CA GLU A 26 4.35 -7.50 5.81
C GLU A 26 4.98 -6.19 6.28
N HIS A 27 4.15 -5.27 6.77
CA HIS A 27 4.58 -3.91 7.16
C HIS A 27 4.21 -3.53 8.59
N ASN A 28 3.52 -4.38 9.36
CA ASN A 28 3.14 -4.15 10.77
C ASN A 28 2.62 -2.74 11.08
N CYS A 29 1.83 -2.18 10.17
CA CYS A 29 1.37 -0.78 10.24
C CYS A 29 -0.09 -0.64 9.80
N SER A 30 -0.89 -1.69 9.99
CA SER A 30 -2.25 -1.84 9.44
C SER A 30 -3.24 -0.78 9.95
N ASP A 31 -2.95 -0.15 11.08
CA ASP A 31 -3.76 0.95 11.65
C ASP A 31 -3.59 2.26 10.86
N TYR A 32 -2.48 2.41 10.14
CA TYR A 32 -2.11 3.67 9.48
C TYR A 32 -1.81 3.54 8.00
N PHE A 33 -1.57 2.32 7.50
CA PHE A 33 -1.17 2.05 6.14
C PHE A 33 -1.87 0.81 5.58
N THR A 34 -2.24 0.87 4.30
CA THR A 34 -2.74 -0.27 3.54
C THR A 34 -2.33 -0.18 2.07
N TYR A 35 -2.15 -1.32 1.43
CA TYR A 35 -1.95 -1.42 -0.01
C TYR A 35 -3.30 -1.46 -0.73
N GLY A 36 -3.33 -0.99 -1.97
CA GLY A 36 -4.50 -1.11 -2.83
C GLY A 36 -4.18 -0.91 -4.29
N ILE A 37 -5.24 -0.85 -5.11
CA ILE A 37 -5.15 -0.59 -6.55
C ILE A 37 -6.07 0.57 -6.89
N GLU A 38 -5.55 1.53 -7.66
CA GLU A 38 -6.28 2.67 -8.22
C GLU A 38 -5.94 2.74 -9.72
N ASP A 39 -6.97 2.71 -10.59
CA ASP A 39 -6.81 2.73 -12.05
C ASP A 39 -5.78 1.73 -12.61
N GLY A 40 -5.77 0.51 -12.05
CA GLY A 40 -4.85 -0.56 -12.43
C GLY A 40 -3.41 -0.41 -11.90
N ASN A 41 -3.12 0.64 -11.14
CA ASN A 41 -1.81 0.89 -10.54
C ASN A 41 -1.82 0.57 -9.05
N TYR A 42 -0.71 0.02 -8.55
CA TYR A 42 -0.56 -0.24 -7.12
C TYR A 42 -0.32 1.06 -6.35
N ILE A 43 -0.98 1.15 -5.20
CA ILE A 43 -0.89 2.31 -4.31
C ILE A 43 -0.68 1.87 -2.86
N GLY A 44 -0.19 2.80 -2.05
CA GLY A 44 -0.18 2.72 -0.59
C GLY A 44 -0.96 3.89 0.00
N LEU A 45 -2.00 3.63 0.77
CA LEU A 45 -2.85 4.64 1.39
C LEU A 45 -2.48 4.79 2.87
N PHE A 46 -2.19 6.02 3.28
CA PHE A 46 -1.86 6.38 4.65
C PHE A 46 -2.99 7.16 5.31
N THR A 47 -3.22 6.92 6.60
CA THR A 47 -4.21 7.64 7.41
C THR A 47 -3.60 8.06 8.74
N ALA A 48 -3.63 9.35 9.05
CA ALA A 48 -3.04 9.92 10.26
C ALA A 48 -3.67 9.29 11.52
N PRO A 49 -2.98 9.11 12.66
CA PRO A 49 -3.50 8.37 13.82
C PRO A 49 -4.71 9.04 14.46
N LYS A 50 -4.79 10.37 14.38
CA LYS A 50 -5.87 11.19 14.91
C LYS A 50 -6.23 12.32 13.96
N ALA A 51 -7.46 12.81 14.10
CA ALA A 51 -7.93 14.02 13.44
C ALA A 51 -7.60 15.26 14.29
N GLY A 52 -8.03 16.43 13.83
CA GLY A 52 -7.80 17.70 14.55
C GLY A 52 -6.35 18.20 14.52
N LEU A 53 -5.47 17.56 13.74
CA LEU A 53 -4.10 18.01 13.57
C LEU A 53 -4.06 19.28 12.71
N HIS A 54 -3.72 20.42 13.32
CA HIS A 54 -3.60 21.69 12.60
C HIS A 54 -2.48 21.67 11.56
N ARG A 55 -1.40 20.92 11.81
CA ARG A 55 -0.32 20.67 10.87
C ARG A 55 0.04 19.19 10.91
N ILE A 56 0.31 18.64 9.74
CA ILE A 56 0.77 17.28 9.58
C ILE A 56 2.01 17.25 8.67
N SER A 57 3.04 16.55 9.12
CA SER A 57 4.27 16.30 8.39
C SER A 57 4.53 14.79 8.38
N TRP A 58 4.39 14.21 7.21
CA TRP A 58 4.65 12.81 6.93
C TRP A 58 6.11 12.61 6.60
N ASN A 59 6.72 11.57 7.18
CA ASN A 59 8.01 11.04 6.79
C ASN A 59 7.84 9.53 6.58
N VAL A 60 8.01 9.08 5.34
CA VAL A 60 7.70 7.71 4.93
C VAL A 60 8.94 7.10 4.31
N THR A 61 9.38 5.95 4.81
CA THR A 61 10.47 5.19 4.22
C THR A 61 9.98 3.84 3.72
N PHE A 62 10.20 3.60 2.44
CA PHE A 62 10.00 2.30 1.81
C PHE A 62 11.32 1.60 1.55
N LEU A 63 11.25 0.28 1.56
CA LEU A 63 12.32 -0.63 1.19
C LEU A 63 11.89 -1.46 -0.01
N TRP A 64 12.80 -1.69 -0.96
CA TRP A 64 12.54 -2.59 -2.08
C TRP A 64 13.77 -3.41 -2.45
N HIS A 65 13.50 -4.53 -3.12
CA HIS A 65 14.50 -5.41 -3.73
C HIS A 65 14.42 -5.18 -5.25
N GLY A 66 15.35 -4.41 -5.79
CA GLY A 66 15.40 -4.04 -7.21
C GLY A 66 16.74 -3.38 -7.51
N SER A 67 16.80 -2.42 -8.44
CA SER A 67 18.00 -1.62 -8.65
C SER A 67 17.97 -0.32 -7.81
N ILE A 68 19.16 0.19 -7.45
CA ILE A 68 19.32 1.52 -6.82
C ILE A 68 18.82 2.66 -7.70
N THR A 69 18.88 2.49 -9.03
CA THR A 69 18.44 3.50 -10.01
C THR A 69 16.93 3.50 -10.21
N GLU A 70 16.23 2.47 -9.73
CA GLU A 70 14.81 2.29 -9.89
C GLU A 70 14.10 2.62 -8.59
N ASN A 71 13.74 3.89 -8.39
CA ASN A 71 12.87 4.28 -7.29
C ASN A 71 11.43 3.81 -7.59
N PRO A 72 10.87 2.88 -6.80
CA PRO A 72 9.55 2.33 -7.07
C PRO A 72 8.41 3.28 -6.63
N VAL A 73 8.72 4.34 -5.86
CA VAL A 73 7.75 5.36 -5.46
C VAL A 73 7.69 6.43 -6.53
N ALA A 74 6.61 6.45 -7.31
CA ALA A 74 6.38 7.43 -8.35
C ALA A 74 6.02 8.80 -7.76
N SER A 75 5.09 8.82 -6.79
CA SER A 75 4.70 10.04 -6.10
C SER A 75 4.20 9.75 -4.69
N LEU A 76 4.23 10.81 -3.87
CA LEU A 76 3.67 10.85 -2.53
C LEU A 76 2.86 12.14 -2.41
N GLU A 77 1.53 12.02 -2.28
CA GLU A 77 0.60 13.12 -2.49
C GLU A 77 -0.52 13.13 -1.44
N HIS A 78 -1.10 14.30 -1.21
CA HIS A 78 -2.27 14.43 -0.35
C HIS A 78 -3.48 13.78 -0.99
N TYR A 79 -4.20 12.96 -0.24
CA TYR A 79 -5.36 12.24 -0.73
C TYR A 79 -6.67 12.90 -0.27
N PRO A 80 -7.72 12.98 -1.12
CA PRO A 80 -7.72 12.62 -2.56
C PRO A 80 -6.89 13.57 -3.44
N ASN A 81 -6.87 14.84 -3.07
CA ASN A 81 -5.98 15.85 -3.62
C ASN A 81 -5.67 16.89 -2.53
N ARG A 82 -4.76 17.81 -2.81
CA ARG A 82 -4.33 18.83 -1.83
C ARG A 82 -5.47 19.68 -1.30
N MET A 83 -6.39 20.13 -2.15
CA MET A 83 -7.49 21.01 -1.73
C MET A 83 -8.49 20.27 -0.86
N GLU A 84 -8.89 19.07 -1.27
CA GLU A 84 -9.80 18.23 -0.50
C GLU A 84 -9.18 17.75 0.81
N ALA A 85 -7.89 17.45 0.84
CA ALA A 85 -7.19 17.12 2.07
C ALA A 85 -7.23 18.29 3.08
N ILE A 86 -7.03 19.53 2.64
CA ILE A 86 -7.19 20.73 3.49
C ILE A 86 -8.63 20.85 3.98
N HIS A 87 -9.61 20.66 3.09
CA HIS A 87 -11.02 20.70 3.46
C HIS A 87 -11.37 19.65 4.52
N ASN A 88 -10.87 18.42 4.36
CA ASN A 88 -11.06 17.33 5.32
C ASN A 88 -10.42 17.66 6.67
N ILE A 89 -9.19 18.17 6.70
CA ILE A 89 -8.52 18.59 7.93
C ILE A 89 -9.30 19.71 8.62
N ASN A 90 -9.71 20.74 7.89
CA ASN A 90 -10.52 21.85 8.42
C ASN A 90 -11.86 21.37 8.99
N SER A 91 -12.43 20.31 8.41
CA SER A 91 -13.67 19.68 8.87
C SER A 91 -13.46 18.73 10.05
N GLY A 92 -12.24 18.66 10.58
CA GLY A 92 -11.93 17.83 11.73
C GLY A 92 -11.70 16.36 11.42
N ARG A 93 -11.41 15.98 10.17
CA ARG A 93 -11.18 14.59 9.77
C ARG A 93 -9.69 14.24 9.79
N ARG A 94 -9.40 12.95 9.81
CA ARG A 94 -8.03 12.42 9.71
C ARG A 94 -7.44 12.77 8.34
N ALA A 95 -6.22 13.32 8.34
CA ALA A 95 -5.48 13.59 7.12
C ALA A 95 -5.01 12.29 6.47
N GLN A 96 -4.91 12.29 5.14
CA GLN A 96 -4.50 11.13 4.37
C GLN A 96 -3.47 11.47 3.30
N LEU A 97 -2.69 10.46 2.95
CA LEU A 97 -1.62 10.53 1.97
C LEU A 97 -1.69 9.28 1.08
N ILE A 98 -1.34 9.41 -0.18
CA ILE A 98 -1.26 8.31 -1.13
C ILE A 98 0.14 8.24 -1.71
N ALA A 99 0.72 7.05 -1.68
CA ALA A 99 1.91 6.70 -2.43
C ALA A 99 1.49 5.96 -3.70
N ARG A 100 1.95 6.41 -4.87
CA ARG A 100 1.76 5.69 -6.12
C ARG A 100 3.03 4.96 -6.47
N PHE A 101 2.93 3.68 -6.76
CA PHE A 101 4.07 2.86 -7.13
C PHE A 101 4.18 2.73 -8.64
N LYS A 102 5.41 2.59 -9.15
CA LYS A 102 5.71 2.38 -10.57
C LYS A 102 6.67 1.21 -10.73
N ASN A 103 6.64 0.61 -11.91
CA ASN A 103 7.55 -0.47 -12.31
C ASN A 103 7.52 -1.66 -11.33
N ILE A 104 6.34 -2.01 -10.83
CA ILE A 104 6.15 -3.11 -9.88
C ILE A 104 5.91 -4.41 -10.66
N SER A 105 6.82 -5.38 -10.50
CA SER A 105 6.77 -6.67 -11.18
C SER A 105 6.44 -7.84 -10.24
N GLU A 106 7.17 -7.96 -9.13
CA GLU A 106 7.12 -9.15 -8.26
C GLU A 106 6.70 -8.84 -6.82
N GLU A 107 7.21 -7.75 -6.23
CA GLU A 107 6.97 -7.38 -4.84
C GLU A 107 6.70 -5.88 -4.72
N LEU A 108 5.72 -5.50 -3.89
CA LEU A 108 5.49 -4.09 -3.57
C LEU A 108 6.57 -3.55 -2.63
N PRO A 109 6.88 -2.24 -2.66
CA PRO A 109 7.82 -1.66 -1.71
C PRO A 109 7.31 -1.80 -0.28
N LYS A 110 8.11 -2.41 0.59
CA LYS A 110 7.81 -2.63 2.00
C LYS A 110 7.89 -1.31 2.76
N LEU A 111 6.81 -0.92 3.45
CA LEU A 111 6.87 0.19 4.39
C LEU A 111 7.72 -0.21 5.60
N VAL A 112 8.83 0.49 5.83
CA VAL A 112 9.77 0.21 6.93
C VAL A 112 9.85 1.30 7.99
N ASP A 113 9.40 2.51 7.67
CA ASP A 113 9.30 3.59 8.66
C ASP A 113 8.16 4.53 8.29
N LEU A 114 7.31 4.85 9.26
CA LEU A 114 6.28 5.88 9.14
C LEU A 114 6.35 6.79 10.36
N GLN A 115 6.64 8.06 10.12
CA GLN A 115 6.60 9.10 11.15
C GLN A 115 5.61 10.19 10.76
N ILE A 116 4.91 10.71 11.77
CA ILE A 116 4.03 11.85 11.64
C ILE A 116 4.41 12.87 12.69
N ASN A 117 4.71 14.11 12.27
CA ASN A 117 5.11 15.19 13.16
C ASN A 117 6.27 14.79 14.10
N ASN A 118 7.25 14.04 13.56
CA ASN A 118 8.42 13.49 14.27
C ASN A 118 8.10 12.37 15.28
N GLU A 119 6.86 11.87 15.32
CA GLU A 119 6.48 10.69 16.11
C GLU A 119 6.48 9.44 15.20
N THR A 120 7.29 8.45 15.54
CA THR A 120 7.32 7.16 14.83
C THR A 120 6.09 6.34 15.19
N LEU A 121 5.27 6.02 14.18
CA LEU A 121 4.06 5.20 14.34
C LEU A 121 4.34 3.71 14.15
N CYS A 122 5.23 3.38 13.22
CA CYS A 122 5.66 2.02 12.98
C CYS A 122 7.07 2.04 12.38
N SER A 123 7.87 1.04 12.73
CA SER A 123 9.19 0.81 12.18
C SER A 123 9.41 -0.69 12.03
N ASN A 124 10.00 -1.11 10.92
CA ASN A 124 10.25 -2.51 10.63
C ASN A 124 11.70 -2.72 10.19
N PRO A 125 12.34 -3.82 10.63
CA PRO A 125 13.62 -4.20 10.09
C PRO A 125 13.47 -4.66 8.63
N GLY A 126 14.56 -4.54 7.89
CA GLY A 126 14.67 -5.04 6.52
C GLY A 126 16.00 -4.66 5.90
N TRP A 127 16.35 -5.34 4.82
CA TRP A 127 17.54 -5.08 4.00
C TRP A 127 17.13 -4.88 2.55
N GLY A 128 17.79 -3.97 1.85
CA GLY A 128 17.44 -3.56 0.49
C GLY A 128 17.68 -2.07 0.27
N PHE A 129 17.28 -1.56 -0.89
CA PHE A 129 17.35 -0.14 -1.17
C PHE A 129 16.25 0.61 -0.43
N LYS A 130 16.54 1.86 -0.02
CA LYS A 130 15.63 2.68 0.77
C LYS A 130 15.33 3.98 0.07
N VAL A 131 14.08 4.42 0.17
CA VAL A 131 13.62 5.71 -0.32
C VAL A 131 12.78 6.34 0.77
N THR A 132 13.20 7.53 1.17
CA THR A 132 12.49 8.32 2.17
C THR A 132 11.85 9.51 1.47
N SER A 133 10.56 9.73 1.72
CA SER A 133 9.80 10.82 1.14
C SER A 133 9.03 11.55 2.24
N THR A 134 9.06 12.87 2.19
CA THR A 134 8.39 13.73 3.16
C THR A 134 7.29 14.56 2.51
N ARG A 135 6.15 14.73 3.20
CA ARG A 135 5.04 15.57 2.73
C ARG A 135 4.35 16.27 3.88
N GLY A 136 4.05 17.55 3.71
CA GLY A 136 3.40 18.37 4.72
C GLY A 136 2.13 19.03 4.21
N ILE A 137 1.14 19.18 5.10
CA ILE A 137 -0.04 20.01 4.89
C ILE A 137 -0.57 20.52 6.24
N GLY A 138 -1.42 21.54 6.22
CA GLY A 138 -2.03 22.08 7.42
C GLY A 138 -3.43 22.60 7.15
N ALA A 139 -4.17 22.75 8.24
CA ALA A 139 -5.43 23.45 8.25
C ALA A 139 -5.23 24.91 7.86
N THR A 140 -6.21 25.47 7.15
CA THR A 140 -6.25 26.90 6.81
C THR A 140 -7.24 27.66 7.69
N LYS A 141 -8.00 26.94 8.52
CA LYS A 141 -8.98 27.48 9.46
C LYS A 141 -8.80 26.84 10.83
N LEU A 142 -9.40 27.44 11.85
CA LEU A 142 -9.53 26.80 13.16
C LEU A 142 -10.41 25.56 13.01
N ILE A 143 -9.96 24.45 13.60
CA ILE A 143 -10.73 23.20 13.63
C ILE A 143 -11.64 23.27 14.86
N THR A 144 -12.94 23.38 14.63
CA THR A 144 -13.95 23.56 15.71
C THR A 144 -14.65 22.27 16.10
N HIS A 145 -14.58 21.24 15.25
CA HIS A 145 -15.16 19.92 15.47
C HIS A 145 -14.10 18.86 15.14
N ILE A 146 -14.06 17.75 15.87
CA ILE A 146 -13.13 16.64 15.63
C ILE A 146 -13.94 15.38 15.36
N ASP A 147 -13.77 14.84 14.17
CA ASP A 147 -14.26 13.55 13.75
C ASP A 147 -13.07 12.58 13.63
N ASN A 148 -12.83 11.84 14.71
CA ASN A 148 -11.80 10.82 14.78
C ASN A 148 -12.22 9.50 14.15
N SER A 149 -13.45 9.40 13.62
CA SER A 149 -13.82 8.21 12.87
C SER A 149 -12.81 8.04 11.73
N ARG A 150 -12.35 6.80 11.56
CA ARG A 150 -11.70 6.42 10.32
C ARG A 150 -12.83 6.51 9.31
N ARG A 151 -12.91 7.61 8.54
CA ARG A 151 -13.79 7.60 7.38
C ARG A 151 -13.47 6.33 6.61
N GLU A 152 -14.51 5.60 6.25
CA GLU A 152 -14.45 4.59 5.21
C GLU A 152 -13.88 5.30 3.98
N VAL A 153 -12.58 5.20 3.83
CA VAL A 153 -11.90 5.74 2.66
C VAL A 153 -12.08 4.65 1.65
N ILE A 154 -13.24 4.73 1.01
CA ILE A 154 -13.61 3.88 -0.09
C ILE A 154 -13.16 4.63 -1.34
N PRO A 155 -11.98 4.36 -1.91
CA PRO A 155 -11.96 3.46 -3.02
C PRO A 155 -12.31 2.07 -2.47
N VAL A 156 -13.19 1.34 -3.14
CA VAL A 156 -13.22 -0.12 -2.99
C VAL A 156 -11.86 -0.55 -3.53
N LEU A 157 -10.79 -0.40 -2.73
CA LEU A 157 -9.46 -0.81 -3.10
C LEU A 157 -9.60 -2.31 -3.27
N PRO A 158 -9.44 -2.83 -4.49
CA PRO A 158 -9.47 -4.27 -4.69
C PRO A 158 -8.50 -4.85 -3.68
N THR A 159 -9.01 -5.72 -2.81
CA THR A 159 -8.16 -6.38 -1.83
C THR A 159 -7.17 -7.22 -2.63
N ILE A 160 -5.90 -6.85 -2.60
CA ILE A 160 -4.87 -7.64 -3.27
C ILE A 160 -4.78 -8.94 -2.49
N VAL A 161 -5.19 -10.05 -3.10
CA VAL A 161 -5.15 -11.37 -2.45
C VAL A 161 -3.68 -11.86 -2.48
N PRO A 162 -2.98 -11.95 -1.33
CA PRO A 162 -1.59 -12.39 -1.32
C PRO A 162 -1.51 -13.88 -1.63
N ARG A 163 -0.61 -14.30 -2.52
CA ARG A 163 -0.29 -15.73 -2.68
C ARG A 163 0.59 -16.17 -1.51
N ARG A 164 0.15 -17.14 -0.71
CA ARG A 164 1.03 -17.81 0.26
C ARG A 164 2.19 -18.44 -0.52
N ARG A 165 3.43 -18.16 -0.14
CA ARG A 165 4.59 -18.91 -0.65
C ARG A 165 4.37 -20.39 -0.31
N VAL A 166 4.14 -21.21 -1.33
CA VAL A 166 4.26 -22.65 -1.18
C VAL A 166 5.76 -22.92 -1.10
N LYS A 167 6.24 -23.25 0.11
CA LYS A 167 7.60 -23.76 0.29
C LYS A 167 7.64 -25.14 -0.35
N PHE A 168 8.46 -25.32 -1.37
CA PHE A 168 8.88 -26.63 -1.86
C PHE A 168 10.09 -27.10 -1.04
#